data_AF-A0A496AKG0-F1
#
_entry.id   AF-A0A496AKG0-F1
#
_cell.length_a   1.000
_cell.length_b   1.000
_cell.length_c   1.000
_cell.angle_alpha   90.00
_cell.angle_beta   90.00
_cell.angle_gamma   90.00
#
_symmetry.space_group_name_H-M   'P 1'
#
loop_
_entity.id
_entity.type
_entity.pdbx_description
1 polymer ?
#
loop_
_entity_poly.entity_id
_entity_poly.type
_entity_poly.pdbx_seq_one_letter_code
_entity_poly.pdbx_strand_id
1 'polypeptide(L)' 'MNFFWLDASACSKRYIVEEGTSIINHLSAHVALNDMFCLLEGVGEIISVIVRSRNRGVITN' A
#
# COMPACT_ATOMS: atom_id res chain seq x y z
N MET A 1 9.01 14.48 14.89
CA MET A 1 9.24 13.21 14.17
C MET A 1 7.89 12.53 14.09
N ASN A 2 7.39 12.27 12.88
CA ASN A 2 6.07 11.70 12.68
C ASN A 2 6.23 10.25 12.24
N PHE A 3 5.46 9.36 12.86
CA PHE A 3 5.40 7.96 12.50
C PHE A 3 4.11 7.67 11.74
N PHE A 4 4.18 6.83 10.71
CA PHE A 4 3.06 6.55 9.83
C PHE A 4 2.69 5.08 9.93
N TRP A 5 1.47 4.85 10.40
CA TRP A 5 0.88 3.53 10.45
C TRP A 5 0.02 3.30 9.22
N LEU A 6 0.43 2.34 8.38
CA LEU A 6 -0.18 2.01 7.12
C LEU A 6 -1.03 0.76 7.27
N ASP A 7 -2.32 0.93 7.02
CA ASP A 7 -3.25 -0.17 6.83
C ASP A 7 -2.94 -0.93 5.51
N ALA A 8 -3.46 -2.15 5.37
CA ALA A 8 -3.33 -2.93 4.14
C ALA A 8 -3.82 -2.16 2.91
N SER A 9 -4.91 -1.39 3.04
CA SER A 9 -5.44 -0.54 1.96
C SER A 9 -4.48 0.58 1.56
N ALA A 10 -3.73 1.15 2.50
CA ALA A 10 -2.70 2.14 2.19
C ALA A 10 -1.53 1.50 1.42
N CYS A 11 -1.09 0.31 1.84
CA CYS A 11 -0.03 -0.42 1.17
C CYS A 11 -0.40 -0.88 -0.24
N SER A 12 -1.65 -1.30 -0.49
CA SER A 12 -2.10 -1.75 -1.82
C SER A 12 -2.11 -0.63 -2.87
N LYS A 13 -2.26 0.63 -2.45
CA LYS A 13 -2.25 1.82 -3.34
C LYS A 13 -0.94 2.05 -4.08
N ARG A 14 0.13 1.37 -3.66
CA ARG A 14 1.41 1.31 -4.37
C ARG A 14 1.32 0.54 -5.69
N TYR A 15 0.36 -0.36 -5.81
CA TYR A 15 0.22 -1.27 -6.94
C TYR A 15 -1.08 -1.03 -7.72
N ILE A 16 -2.08 -0.43 -7.08
CA ILE A 16 -3.39 -0.15 -7.65
C ILE A 16 -3.62 1.35 -7.56
N VAL A 17 -3.88 2.00 -8.70
CA VAL A 17 -4.15 3.44 -8.74
C VAL A 17 -5.59 3.68 -8.31
N GLU A 18 -5.78 4.35 -7.18
CA GLU A 18 -7.08 4.71 -6.61
C GLU A 18 -6.97 6.00 -5.78
N GLU A 19 -8.08 6.41 -5.16
CA GLU A 19 -8.10 7.60 -4.32
C GLU A 19 -7.10 7.49 -3.16
N GLY A 20 -6.24 8.51 -3.03
CA GLY A 20 -5.18 8.55 -2.03
C GLY A 20 -3.85 7.93 -2.48
N THR A 21 -3.73 7.37 -3.70
CA THR A 21 -2.45 6.89 -4.23
C THR A 21 -1.38 7.99 -4.24
N SER A 22 -1.74 9.24 -4.57
CA SER A 22 -0.80 10.37 -4.52
C SER A 22 -0.20 10.61 -3.14
N ILE A 23 -0.99 10.42 -2.07
CA ILE A 23 -0.55 10.57 -0.68
C ILE A 23 0.43 9.45 -0.33
N ILE A 24 0.08 8.20 -0.64
CA ILE A 24 0.97 7.05 -0.36
C ILE A 24 2.28 7.16 -1.14
N ASN A 25 2.23 7.64 -2.38
CA ASN A 25 3.41 7.90 -3.18
C ASN A 25 4.27 9.03 -2.57
N HIS A 26 3.64 10.10 -2.09
CA HIS A 26 4.34 11.18 -1.40
C HIS A 26 5.02 10.69 -0.12
N LEU A 27 4.32 9.93 0.73
CA LEU A 27 4.90 9.34 1.95
C LEU A 27 6.07 8.43 1.60
N SER A 28 5.88 7.53 0.64
CA SER A 28 6.94 6.59 0.24
C SER A 28 8.19 7.27 -0.34
N ALA A 29 8.04 8.47 -0.90
CA ALA A 29 9.14 9.23 -1.49
C ALA A 29 9.89 10.12 -0.48
N HIS A 30 9.24 10.50 0.62
CA HIS A 30 9.78 11.53 1.54
C HIS A 30 9.92 11.06 2.99
N VAL A 31 9.32 9.94 3.37
CA VAL A 31 9.38 9.37 4.73
C VAL A 31 10.37 8.21 4.73
N ALA A 32 11.23 8.16 5.75
CA ALA A 32 12.17 7.06 5.92
C ALA A 32 11.41 5.74 6.20
N LEU A 33 11.91 4.62 5.68
CA LEU A 33 11.29 3.30 5.91
C LEU A 33 11.13 2.96 7.40
N ASN A 34 12.09 3.39 8.23
CA ASN A 34 12.06 3.15 9.67
C ASN A 34 10.94 3.92 10.41
N ASP A 35 10.31 4.89 9.74
CA ASP A 35 9.21 5.68 10.27
C ASP A 35 7.84 5.24 9.72
N MET A 36 7.81 4.17 8.91
CA MET A 36 6.60 3.59 8.33
C MET A 36 6.39 2.17 8.83
N PHE A 37 5.19 1.90 9.34
CA PHE A 37 4.83 0.62 9.94
C PHE A 37 3.57 0.05 9.31
N CYS A 38 3.46 -1.27 9.28
CA CYS A 38 2.22 -1.98 9.02
C CYS A 38 2.14 -3.21 9.93
N LEU A 39 0.93 -3.70 10.20
CA LEU A 39 0.77 -4.98 10.89
C LEU A 39 1.21 -6.13 10.00
N LEU A 40 1.84 -7.14 10.62
CA LEU A 40 2.12 -8.40 9.93
C LEU A 40 0.84 -9.03 9.37
N GLU A 41 -0.28 -8.95 10.10
CA GLU A 41 -1.60 -9.42 9.63
C GLU A 41 -2.04 -8.71 8.34
N GLY A 42 -1.70 -7.43 8.19
CA GLY A 42 -1.98 -6.65 6.99
C GLY A 42 -1.30 -7.19 5.73
N VAL A 43 -0.22 -7.96 5.86
CA VAL A 43 0.45 -8.59 4.70
C VAL A 43 -0.48 -9.56 3.98
N GLY A 44 -1.24 -10.37 4.71
CA GLY A 44 -2.22 -11.29 4.12
C GLY A 44 -3.32 -10.56 3.36
N GLU A 45 -3.79 -9.45 3.91
CA GLU A 45 -4.78 -8.58 3.27
C GLU A 45 -4.24 -7.92 2.01
N ILE A 46 -3.01 -7.39 2.05
CA ILE A 46 -2.34 -6.80 0.88
C ILE A 46 -2.25 -7.83 -0.25
N ILE A 47 -1.78 -9.04 0.04
CA ILE A 47 -1.68 -10.12 -0.95
C ILE A 47 -3.06 -10.45 -1.52
N SER A 48 -4.08 -10.58 -0.66
CA SER A 48 -5.46 -10.86 -1.09
C SER A 48 -6.02 -9.78 -2.02
N VAL A 49 -5.74 -8.49 -1.75
CA VAL A 49 -6.15 -7.37 -2.61
C VAL A 49 -5.42 -7.40 -3.95
N ILE A 50 -4.10 -7.60 -3.95
CA ILE A 50 -3.29 -7.65 -5.18
C ILE A 50 -3.72 -8.81 -6.08
N VAL A 51 -3.88 -10.01 -5.52
CA VAL A 51 -4.31 -11.20 -6.27
C VAL A 51 -5.69 -10.99 -6.90
N ARG A 52 -6.66 -10.48 -6.13
CA ARG A 52 -8.00 -10.19 -6.67
C ARG A 52 -7.97 -9.13 -7.76
N SER A 53 -7.13 -8.11 -7.62
CA SER A 53 -7.01 -7.03 -8.61
C SER A 53 -6.35 -7.50 -9.89
N ARG A 54 -5.33 -8.38 -9.79
CA ARG A 54 -4.73 -9.07 -10.95
C ARG A 54 -5.76 -9.96 -11.65
N ASN A 55 -6.55 -10.73 -10.90
CA ASN A 55 -7.60 -11.59 -11.48
C ASN A 55 -8.70 -10.79 -12.20
N ARG A 56 -8.90 -9.52 -11.82
CA ARG A 56 -9.82 -8.58 -12.50
C ARG A 56 -9.18 -7.85 -13.69
N GLY A 57 -7.89 -8.09 -13.96
CA GLY A 57 -7.15 -7.41 -15.04
C GLY A 57 -6.74 -5.97 -14.72
N VAL A 58 -6.84 -5.53 -13.45
CA VAL A 58 -6.44 -4.17 -13.03
C VAL A 58 -4.91 -4.02 -13.00
N ILE A 59 -4.21 -5.08 -12.57
CA ILE A 59 -2.75 -5.16 -12.58
C ILE A 59 -2.34 -6.04 -13.76
N THR A 60 -1.63 -5.48 -14.72
CA THR A 60 -1.07 -6.20 -15.87
C THR A 60 0.46 -6.25 -15.78
N ASN A 61 1.07 -7.31 -16.33
CA ASN A 61 2.54 -7.43 -16.44
C ASN A 61 3.11 -6.39 -17.40
#